data_AF-A0A524F0F8-F1
#
_entry.id   AF-A0A524F0F8-F1
#
_cell.length_a   1.000
_cell.length_b   1.000
_cell.length_c   1.000
_cell.angle_alpha   90.00
_cell.angle_beta   90.00
_cell.angle_gamma   90.00
#
_symmetry.space_group_name_H-M   'P 1'
#
loop_
_entity.id
_entity.type
_entity.pdbx_description
1 polymer ?
#
loop_
_entity_poly.entity_id
_entity_poly.type
_entity_poly.pdbx_seq_one_letter_code
_entity_poly.pdbx_strand_id
1 'polypeptide(L)'
;MEWLILGIVFGILFIGELGDKTQLIVFNIALEQDRPYKVGIGATLGFAVIVTIGVFLGIVVTTFIPLFIIVIISGVIFILIGILGARHLKELYRERKNATIDNESVNGETPIVEKENTELSSKLSKLSKNPYIAGFGSIFLMELG
;
A
#
# COMPACT_ATOMS: atom_id res chain seq x y z
N MET A 1 22.74 -26.36 -5.48
CA MET A 1 22.21 -25.49 -6.55
C MET A 1 20.91 -24.82 -6.10
N GLU A 2 19.91 -25.56 -5.60
CA GLU A 2 18.62 -25.01 -5.10
C GLU A 2 18.74 -23.97 -3.96
N TRP A 3 19.60 -24.21 -2.96
CA TRP A 3 19.79 -23.29 -1.82
C TRP A 3 20.31 -21.92 -2.21
N LEU A 4 21.05 -21.86 -3.32
CA LEU A 4 21.63 -20.62 -3.84
C LEU A 4 20.55 -19.80 -4.56
N ILE A 5 19.64 -20.47 -5.28
CA ILE A 5 18.46 -19.84 -5.90
C ILE A 5 17.54 -19.28 -4.81
N LEU A 6 17.28 -20.05 -3.75
CA LEU A 6 16.50 -19.57 -2.60
C LEU A 6 17.13 -18.33 -1.96
N GLY A 7 18.44 -18.33 -1.73
CA GLY A 7 19.15 -17.18 -1.16
C GLY A 7 19.08 -15.93 -2.04
N ILE A 8 19.22 -16.09 -3.38
CA ILE A 8 19.14 -14.97 -4.32
C ILE A 8 17.71 -14.41 -4.41
N VAL A 9 16.70 -15.28 -4.58
CA VAL A 9 15.30 -14.86 -4.67
C VAL A 9 14.87 -14.20 -3.36
N PHE A 10 15.21 -14.80 -2.22
CA PHE A 10 14.96 -14.21 -0.91
C PHE A 10 15.64 -12.85 -0.77
N GLY A 11 16.92 -12.73 -1.12
CA GLY A 11 17.66 -11.48 -0.98
C GLY A 11 17.08 -10.34 -1.84
N ILE A 12 16.76 -10.62 -3.09
CA ILE A 12 16.16 -9.64 -4.02
C ILE A 12 14.79 -9.20 -3.53
N LEU A 13 13.92 -10.15 -3.14
CA LEU A 13 12.59 -9.83 -2.63
C LEU A 13 12.67 -9.10 -1.30
N PHE A 14 13.53 -9.54 -0.39
CA PHE A 14 13.71 -8.92 0.91
C PHE A 14 14.15 -7.46 0.75
N ILE A 15 15.17 -7.19 -0.07
CA ILE A 15 15.65 -5.81 -0.32
C ILE A 15 14.60 -4.98 -1.07
N GLY A 16 13.86 -5.58 -2.00
CA GLY A 16 12.79 -4.90 -2.74
C GLY A 16 11.58 -4.54 -1.86
N GLU A 17 11.27 -5.39 -0.88
CA GLU A 17 10.16 -5.23 0.06
C GLU A 17 10.57 -4.55 1.38
N LEU A 18 11.87 -4.31 1.60
CA LEU A 18 12.36 -3.70 2.84
C LEU A 18 11.87 -2.25 2.94
N GLY A 19 11.06 -1.97 3.95
CA GLY A 19 10.45 -0.65 4.11
C GLY A 19 9.23 -0.44 3.22
N ASP A 20 8.63 -1.53 2.71
CA ASP A 20 7.33 -1.44 2.07
C ASP A 20 6.29 -0.81 3.01
N LYS A 21 5.35 -0.11 2.40
CA LYS A 21 4.34 0.67 3.09
C LYS A 21 3.46 -0.21 3.99
N THR A 22 3.28 -1.47 3.63
CA THR A 22 2.59 -2.48 4.46
C THR A 22 3.33 -2.70 5.78
N GLN A 23 4.67 -2.70 5.78
CA GLN A 23 5.49 -2.86 6.99
C GLN A 23 5.36 -1.65 7.92
N LEU A 24 5.31 -0.43 7.36
CA LEU A 24 5.09 0.79 8.15
C LEU A 24 3.70 0.81 8.80
N ILE A 25 2.67 0.30 8.12
CA ILE A 25 1.32 0.17 8.68
C ILE A 25 1.30 -0.84 9.83
N VAL A 26 1.89 -2.03 9.64
CA VAL A 26 1.99 -3.04 10.69
C VAL A 26 2.75 -2.50 11.90
N PHE A 27 3.83 -1.76 11.67
CA PHE A 27 4.58 -1.10 12.72
C PHE A 27 3.75 -0.06 13.47
N ASN A 28 2.99 0.77 12.74
CA ASN A 28 2.10 1.76 13.33
C ASN A 28 1.02 1.10 14.22
N ILE A 29 0.36 0.04 13.73
CA ILE A 29 -0.63 -0.73 14.50
C ILE A 29 0.01 -1.40 15.72
N ALA A 30 1.26 -1.86 15.60
CA ALA A 30 1.98 -2.46 16.72
C ALA A 30 2.30 -1.44 17.83
N LEU A 31 2.53 -0.17 17.48
CA LEU A 31 2.75 0.90 18.46
C LEU A 31 1.49 1.29 19.23
N GLU A 32 0.31 1.14 18.62
CA GLU A 32 -0.98 1.44 19.26
C GLU A 32 -1.50 0.33 20.19
N GLN A 33 -0.86 -0.85 20.18
CA GLN A 33 -1.32 -2.02 20.92
C GLN A 33 -0.43 -2.32 22.13
N ASP A 34 -1.05 -2.68 23.27
CA ASP A 34 -0.34 -3.10 24.50
C ASP A 34 0.56 -4.34 24.30
N ARG A 35 0.35 -5.09 23.22
CA ARG A 35 1.04 -6.34 22.90
C ARG A 35 1.52 -6.39 21.44
N PRO A 36 2.62 -5.70 21.09
CA PRO A 36 3.10 -5.55 19.72
C PRO A 36 3.44 -6.89 19.03
N TYR A 37 3.90 -7.88 19.81
CA TYR A 37 4.22 -9.21 19.28
C TYR A 37 3.00 -9.95 18.70
N LYS A 38 1.79 -9.69 19.20
CA LYS A 38 0.56 -10.31 18.68
C LYS A 38 0.19 -9.76 17.30
N VAL A 39 0.46 -8.48 17.07
CA VAL A 39 0.24 -7.81 15.78
C VAL A 39 1.18 -8.39 14.74
N GLY A 40 2.47 -8.55 15.08
CA GLY A 40 3.45 -9.19 14.19
C GLY A 40 3.03 -10.60 13.77
N ILE A 41 2.66 -11.45 14.73
CA ILE A 41 2.20 -12.83 14.44
C ILE A 41 0.94 -12.83 13.58
N GLY A 42 -0.04 -11.98 13.89
CA GLY A 42 -1.27 -11.85 13.11
C GLY A 42 -1.01 -11.40 11.68
N ALA A 43 -0.14 -10.41 11.49
CA ALA A 43 0.25 -9.90 10.18
C ALA A 43 0.98 -10.97 9.36
N THR A 44 1.93 -11.69 9.96
CA THR A 44 2.64 -12.79 9.28
C THR A 44 1.71 -13.92 8.87
N LEU A 45 0.78 -14.33 9.74
CA LEU A 45 -0.20 -15.38 9.42
C LEU A 45 -1.17 -14.92 8.33
N GLY A 46 -1.68 -13.70 8.41
CA GLY A 46 -2.54 -13.12 7.38
C GLY A 46 -1.84 -13.07 6.02
N PHE A 47 -0.58 -12.61 6.00
CA PHE A 47 0.24 -12.58 4.80
C PHE A 47 0.49 -13.99 4.22
N ALA A 48 0.81 -14.96 5.07
CA ALA A 48 1.00 -16.34 4.63
C ALA A 48 -0.28 -16.92 3.98
N VAL A 49 -1.45 -16.64 4.56
CA VAL A 49 -2.75 -17.10 4.03
C VAL A 49 -3.03 -16.47 2.67
N ILE A 50 -2.90 -15.14 2.55
CA ILE A 50 -3.23 -14.45 1.29
C ILE A 50 -2.28 -14.85 0.16
N VAL A 51 -0.97 -14.99 0.44
CA VAL A 51 0.01 -15.46 -0.54
C VAL A 51 -0.29 -16.89 -0.95
N THR A 52 -0.62 -17.79 -0.01
CA THR A 52 -0.97 -19.18 -0.32
C THR A 52 -2.19 -19.25 -1.25
N ILE A 53 -3.23 -18.47 -0.95
CA ILE A 53 -4.44 -18.39 -1.79
C ILE A 53 -4.08 -17.84 -3.18
N GLY A 54 -3.28 -16.78 -3.24
CA GLY A 54 -2.85 -16.16 -4.50
C GLY A 54 -2.06 -17.12 -5.39
N VAL A 55 -1.11 -17.86 -4.81
CA VAL A 55 -0.33 -18.89 -5.53
C VAL A 55 -1.23 -20.01 -6.02
N PHE A 56 -2.14 -20.50 -5.17
CA PHE A 56 -3.06 -21.56 -5.55
C PHE A 56 -3.97 -21.15 -6.72
N LEU A 57 -4.55 -19.95 -6.65
CA LEU A 57 -5.35 -19.39 -7.74
C LEU A 57 -4.52 -19.18 -9.01
N GLY A 58 -3.28 -18.70 -8.88
CA GLY A 58 -2.35 -18.53 -10.00
C GLY A 58 -2.06 -19.84 -10.73
N ILE A 59 -1.88 -20.94 -10.00
CA ILE A 59 -1.69 -22.28 -10.57
C ILE A 59 -2.95 -22.75 -11.31
N VAL A 60 -4.12 -22.53 -10.72
CA VAL A 60 -5.40 -22.89 -11.37
C VAL A 60 -5.58 -22.08 -12.65
N VAL A 61 -5.40 -20.77 -12.60
CA VAL A 61 -5.57 -19.89 -13.77
C VAL A 61 -4.59 -20.21 -14.89
N THR A 62 -3.33 -20.50 -14.57
CA THR A 62 -2.31 -20.88 -15.59
C THR A 62 -2.58 -22.25 -16.22
N THR A 63 -3.43 -23.08 -15.60
CA THR A 63 -3.90 -24.34 -16.21
C THR A 63 -4.94 -24.10 -17.30
N PHE A 64 -5.75 -23.03 -17.20
CA PHE A 64 -6.81 -22.71 -18.19
C PHE A 64 -6.39 -21.64 -19.20
N ILE A 65 -5.48 -20.74 -18.82
CA ILE A 65 -5.07 -19.59 -19.63
C ILE A 65 -3.57 -19.70 -19.93
N PRO A 66 -3.15 -19.63 -21.21
CA PRO A 66 -1.75 -19.67 -21.58
C PRO A 66 -0.99 -18.46 -21.02
N LEU A 67 0.21 -18.70 -20.49
CA LEU A 67 1.04 -17.71 -19.81
C LEU A 67 1.26 -16.43 -20.63
N PHE A 68 1.39 -16.56 -21.95
CA PHE A 68 1.57 -15.43 -22.87
C PHE A 68 0.43 -14.40 -22.79
N ILE A 69 -0.82 -14.86 -22.67
CA ILE A 69 -1.98 -13.97 -22.57
C ILE A 69 -1.97 -13.23 -21.23
N ILE A 70 -1.62 -13.92 -20.14
CA ILE A 70 -1.53 -13.33 -18.81
C ILE A 70 -0.49 -12.20 -18.79
N VAL A 71 0.68 -12.41 -19.41
CA VAL A 71 1.76 -11.42 -19.48
C VAL A 71 1.37 -10.20 -20.31
N ILE A 72 0.69 -10.39 -21.45
CA ILE A 72 0.22 -9.26 -22.26
C ILE A 72 -0.82 -8.44 -21.51
N ILE A 73 -1.81 -9.11 -20.90
CA ILE A 73 -2.88 -8.43 -20.17
C ILE A 73 -2.30 -7.67 -18.97
N SER A 74 -1.42 -8.28 -18.19
CA SER A 74 -0.78 -7.61 -17.05
C SER A 74 0.06 -6.42 -17.48
N GLY A 75 0.83 -6.54 -18.57
CA GLY A 75 1.60 -5.43 -19.13
C GLY A 75 0.73 -4.25 -19.57
N VAL A 76 -0.40 -4.51 -20.25
CA VAL A 76 -1.35 -3.47 -20.65
C VAL A 76 -1.96 -2.79 -19.43
N ILE A 77 -2.37 -3.55 -18.42
CA ILE A 77 -2.93 -3.01 -17.17
C ILE A 77 -1.89 -2.14 -16.45
N PHE A 78 -0.64 -2.59 -16.35
CA PHE A 78 0.45 -1.82 -15.73
C PHE A 78 0.70 -0.48 -16.46
N ILE A 79 0.67 -0.47 -17.78
CA ILE A 79 0.80 0.76 -18.57
C ILE A 79 -0.38 1.70 -18.29
N LEU A 80 -1.60 1.18 -18.25
CA LEU A 80 -2.79 1.97 -17.97
C LEU A 80 -2.76 2.58 -16.56
N ILE A 81 -2.43 1.79 -15.55
CA ILE A 81 -2.26 2.25 -14.17
C ILE A 81 -1.14 3.30 -14.11
N GLY A 82 0.00 3.05 -14.75
CA GLY A 82 1.11 4.00 -14.81
C GLY A 82 0.72 5.34 -15.44
N ILE A 83 -0.05 5.34 -16.53
CA ILE A 83 -0.55 6.57 -17.17
C ILE A 83 -1.56 7.29 -16.27
N LEU A 84 -2.48 6.55 -15.65
CA LEU A 84 -3.50 7.12 -14.77
C LEU A 84 -2.87 7.72 -13.51
N GLY A 85 -1.97 6.97 -12.87
CA GLY A 85 -1.19 7.40 -11.72
C GLY A 85 -0.34 8.62 -12.04
N ALA A 86 0.34 8.66 -13.19
CA ALA A 86 1.11 9.83 -13.61
C ALA A 86 0.25 11.09 -13.78
N ARG A 87 -1.01 10.96 -14.21
CA ARG A 87 -1.96 12.08 -14.27
C ARG A 87 -2.39 12.52 -12.87
N HIS A 88 -2.74 11.57 -12.01
CA HIS A 88 -3.18 11.84 -10.65
C HIS A 88 -2.07 12.50 -9.81
N LEU A 89 -0.83 12.03 -9.94
CA LEU A 89 0.33 12.61 -9.25
C LEU A 89 0.62 14.04 -9.71
N LYS A 90 0.37 14.39 -10.97
CA LYS A 90 0.51 15.77 -11.46
C LYS A 90 -0.52 16.70 -10.81
N GLU A 91 -1.73 16.20 -10.60
CA GLU A 91 -2.81 16.94 -9.96
C GLU A 91 -2.48 17.20 -8.49
N LEU A 92 -2.07 16.16 -7.76
CA LEU A 92 -1.62 16.27 -6.36
C LEU A 92 -0.37 17.16 -6.20
N TYR A 93 0.60 17.09 -7.12
CA TYR A 93 1.78 17.94 -7.10
C TYR A 93 1.42 19.41 -7.35
N ARG A 94 0.48 19.67 -8.28
CA ARG A 94 0.05 21.03 -8.62
C ARG A 94 -0.74 21.67 -7.48
N GLU A 95 -1.58 20.89 -6.82
CA GLU A 95 -2.35 21.32 -5.65
C GLU A 95 -1.43 21.65 -4.47
N ARG A 96 -0.45 20.77 -4.17
CA ARG A 96 0.59 21.05 -3.16
C ARG A 96 1.42 22.28 -3.50
N LYS A 97 1.86 22.44 -4.75
CA LYS A 97 2.64 23.61 -5.18
C LYS A 97 1.85 24.91 -5.04
N ASN A 98 0.60 24.93 -5.50
CA ASN A 98 -0.25 26.12 -5.40
C ASN A 98 -0.53 26.45 -3.93
N ALA A 99 -0.83 25.46 -3.08
CA ALA A 99 -1.00 25.67 -1.65
C ALA A 99 0.27 26.26 -1.00
N THR A 100 1.48 25.83 -1.36
CA THR A 100 2.72 26.43 -0.84
C THR A 100 2.95 27.86 -1.36
N ILE A 101 2.67 28.12 -2.65
CA ILE A 101 2.84 29.45 -3.27
C ILE A 101 1.85 30.48 -2.68
N ASP A 102 0.62 30.05 -2.41
CA ASP A 102 -0.43 30.89 -1.81
C ASP A 102 -0.11 31.20 -0.34
N ASN A 103 0.49 30.24 0.38
CA ASN A 103 0.96 30.45 1.77
C ASN A 103 2.17 31.38 1.86
N GLU A 104 3.15 31.26 0.95
CA GLU A 104 4.36 32.11 0.94
C GLU A 104 4.06 33.56 0.52
N SER A 105 2.97 33.78 -0.24
CA SER A 105 2.53 35.12 -0.66
C SER A 105 1.70 35.85 0.40
N VAL A 106 1.10 35.12 1.36
CA VAL A 106 0.16 35.68 2.35
C VAL A 106 0.73 35.73 3.77
N ASN A 107 1.70 34.90 4.13
CA ASN A 107 2.22 34.92 5.50
C ASN A 107 3.65 34.38 5.54
N GLY A 108 4.59 35.21 6.04
CA GLY A 108 5.64 34.61 6.85
C GLY A 108 4.93 33.81 7.96
N GLU A 109 5.26 32.53 8.09
CA GLU A 109 4.71 31.55 9.04
C GLU A 109 3.40 30.84 8.63
N THR A 110 3.49 29.50 8.57
CA THR A 110 2.43 28.49 8.39
C THR A 110 1.22 28.70 9.33
N PRO A 111 -0.05 28.68 8.87
CA PRO A 111 -1.02 27.66 9.33
C PRO A 111 -2.35 27.55 8.51
N ILE A 112 -2.51 26.63 7.55
CA ILE A 112 -3.87 26.34 6.98
C ILE A 112 -4.19 24.86 6.72
N VAL A 113 -3.36 23.90 7.14
CA VAL A 113 -3.58 22.45 6.85
C VAL A 113 -4.54 21.77 7.86
N GLU A 114 -5.01 22.48 8.89
CA GLU A 114 -5.64 21.85 10.06
C GLU A 114 -7.18 21.78 10.03
N LYS A 115 -7.87 22.60 9.22
CA LYS A 115 -9.34 22.70 9.30
C LYS A 115 -10.13 21.68 8.45
N GLU A 116 -9.63 21.29 7.28
CA GLU A 116 -10.36 20.38 6.37
C GLU A 116 -10.10 18.89 6.67
N ASN A 117 -8.89 18.55 7.11
CA ASN A 117 -8.52 17.19 7.52
C ASN A 117 -9.35 16.69 8.72
N THR A 118 -9.87 17.58 9.56
CA THR A 118 -10.59 17.22 10.78
C THR A 118 -11.99 16.64 10.50
N GLU A 119 -12.68 17.09 9.44
CA GLU A 119 -14.05 16.61 9.14
C GLU A 119 -14.05 15.25 8.42
N LEU A 120 -13.15 15.05 7.45
CA LEU A 120 -12.94 13.75 6.78
C LEU A 120 -12.36 12.72 7.77
N SER A 121 -11.39 13.13 8.60
CA SER A 121 -10.85 12.31 9.69
C SER A 121 -11.91 11.97 10.73
N SER A 122 -12.94 12.82 10.96
CA SER A 122 -14.04 12.50 11.89
C SER A 122 -15.01 11.43 11.35
N LYS A 123 -15.21 11.36 10.03
CA LYS A 123 -16.03 10.31 9.40
C LYS A 123 -15.24 9.01 9.26
N LEU A 124 -13.96 9.12 8.93
CA LEU A 124 -13.03 7.99 8.88
C LEU A 124 -12.73 7.44 10.28
N SER A 125 -12.70 8.26 11.34
CA SER A 125 -12.51 7.79 12.73
C SER A 125 -13.71 7.01 13.27
N LYS A 126 -14.93 7.34 12.81
CA LYS A 126 -16.13 6.53 13.13
C LYS A 126 -16.11 5.17 12.45
N LEU A 127 -15.52 5.06 11.26
CA LEU A 127 -15.37 3.80 10.51
C LEU A 127 -14.11 3.01 10.93
N SER A 128 -13.06 3.72 11.35
CA SER A 128 -11.75 3.24 11.84
C SER A 128 -11.79 2.78 13.30
N LYS A 129 -12.93 2.88 13.97
CA LYS A 129 -13.10 2.52 15.39
C LYS A 129 -12.69 1.07 15.71
N ASN A 130 -12.55 0.22 14.70
CA ASN A 130 -11.91 -1.06 14.82
C ASN A 130 -10.51 -1.01 14.14
N PRO A 131 -9.40 -1.05 14.91
CA PRO A 131 -8.04 -0.91 14.38
C PRO A 131 -7.72 -1.97 13.31
N TYR A 132 -8.37 -3.14 13.38
CA TYR A 132 -8.25 -4.19 12.38
C TYR A 132 -8.88 -3.86 11.03
N ILE A 133 -10.03 -3.16 11.02
CA ILE A 133 -10.74 -2.79 9.79
C ILE A 133 -10.04 -1.60 9.13
N ALA A 134 -9.49 -0.68 9.93
CA ALA A 134 -8.66 0.42 9.44
C ALA A 134 -7.37 -0.08 8.79
N GLY A 135 -6.65 -1.00 9.45
CA GLY A 135 -5.42 -1.61 8.94
C GLY A 135 -5.65 -2.51 7.71
N PHE A 136 -6.68 -3.35 7.73
CA PHE A 136 -7.01 -4.21 6.58
C PHE A 136 -7.54 -3.39 5.39
N GLY A 137 -8.39 -2.41 5.67
CA GLY A 137 -8.96 -1.52 4.65
C GLY A 137 -7.90 -0.64 3.99
N SER A 138 -6.91 -0.16 4.74
CA SER A 138 -5.80 0.63 4.18
C SER A 138 -4.90 -0.21 3.28
N ILE A 139 -4.55 -1.44 3.65
CA ILE A 139 -3.77 -2.37 2.82
C ILE A 139 -4.48 -2.62 1.49
N PHE A 140 -5.77 -2.95 1.54
CA PHE A 140 -6.55 -3.22 0.32
C PHE A 140 -6.71 -1.98 -0.57
N LEU A 141 -6.89 -0.78 0.01
CA LEU A 141 -6.98 0.47 -0.75
C LEU A 141 -5.65 0.84 -1.42
N MET A 142 -4.54 0.40 -0.82
CA MET A 142 -3.18 0.79 -1.16
C MET A 142 -2.52 -0.15 -2.16
N GLU A 143 -2.93 -1.42 -2.18
CA GLU A 143 -2.59 -2.40 -3.22
C GLU A 143 -3.34 -2.16 -4.54
N LEU A 144 -4.48 -1.44 -4.47
CA LEU A 144 -5.34 -1.11 -5.63
C LEU A 144 -4.93 0.17 -6.37
N GLY A 145 -3.97 0.94 -5.84
CA GLY A 145 -3.55 2.26 -6.33
C GLY A 145 -2.21 2.27 -7.05
#